data_AF-A0AA48QVT1-F1
#
_entry.id   AF-A0AA48QVT1-F1
#
_cell.length_a   1.000
_cell.length_b   1.000
_cell.length_c   1.000
_cell.angle_alpha   90.00
_cell.angle_beta   90.00
_cell.angle_gamma   90.00
#
_symmetry.space_group_name_H-M   'P 1'
#
loop_
_entity.id
_entity.type
_entity.pdbx_description
1 polymer ?
#
loop_
_entity_poly.entity_id
_entity_poly.type
_entity_poly.pdbx_seq_one_letter_code
_entity_poly.pdbx_strand_id
1 'polypeptide(L)'
;MAARPTISVFSAAGESSGSVPLPAVFSAPIRIDVVQAVHKSIAKNRRQAYAVNKMAGHQTSAESWGTGRAVARIPRVGGGGTQRSGQAAFGNMCRGGRMFAPTKTWRKWHVKVNHNQRRYAVASALAASAVPSLVLARGHRIEQIQEVPLVVSSSVESVDKTKAAVELLKTLAAFPDVAKVSNSRKIRAGKGKWRNRRYRQRRGPLVVYGKDEGIVRAFRNVPGVETSPVESLNLLQLAPGGHVGRFVIWTEDAIKQLDSIYENKSGFSIPTAKISNTDVTRLINSDEIQSVVRPAGQPTQKRPFTQKKNPLRNKAVLFRLNPYAKTLRRQELLRQERKKAGKGGKKAASTGRAGEAFLANHLAA
;
A
#
# COMPACT_ATOMS: atom_id res chain seq x y z
N MET A 1 -2.34 24.59 0.35
CA MET A 1 -2.66 24.06 1.70
C MET A 1 -3.49 25.11 2.42
N ALA A 2 -4.71 24.81 2.83
CA ALA A 2 -5.44 25.65 3.78
C ALA A 2 -5.02 25.19 5.18
N ALA A 3 -3.91 25.73 5.67
CA ALA A 3 -3.52 25.54 7.06
C ALA A 3 -4.24 26.60 7.89
N ARG A 4 -4.85 26.20 9.01
CA ARG A 4 -5.33 27.18 10.00
C ARG A 4 -4.10 27.89 10.57
N PRO A 5 -4.03 29.23 10.53
CA PRO A 5 -2.84 29.95 11.01
C PRO A 5 -2.68 29.85 12.52
N THR A 6 -3.77 29.64 13.26
CA THR A 6 -3.81 29.53 14.72
C THR A 6 -4.56 28.26 15.16
N ILE A 7 -4.18 27.75 16.33
CA ILE A 7 -4.80 26.60 16.99
C ILE A 7 -5.25 27.04 18.38
N SER A 8 -6.40 26.56 18.85
CA SER A 8 -6.87 26.79 20.21
C SER A 8 -6.13 25.94 21.24
N VAL A 9 -5.85 26.52 22.40
CA VAL A 9 -5.29 25.82 23.56
C VAL A 9 -6.43 25.51 24.52
N PHE A 10 -6.50 24.27 25.00
CA PHE A 10 -7.50 23.82 25.96
C PHE A 10 -6.93 23.71 27.37
N SER A 11 -7.67 24.20 28.36
CA SER A 11 -7.36 24.00 29.77
C SER A 11 -7.60 22.55 30.19
N ALA A 12 -7.17 22.20 31.40
CA ALA A 12 -7.46 20.89 31.99
C ALA A 12 -8.99 20.61 32.15
N ALA A 13 -9.80 21.66 32.21
CA ALA A 13 -11.26 21.58 32.25
C ALA A 13 -11.91 21.31 30.88
N GLY A 14 -11.14 21.42 29.78
CA GLY A 14 -11.65 21.25 28.41
C GLY A 14 -12.20 22.54 27.78
N GLU A 15 -11.98 23.68 28.43
CA GLU A 15 -12.36 25.01 27.94
C GLU A 15 -11.22 25.66 27.15
N SER A 16 -11.53 26.53 26.20
CA SER A 16 -10.51 27.26 25.45
C SER A 16 -9.85 28.31 26.36
N SER A 17 -8.53 28.19 26.56
CA SER A 17 -7.73 29.07 27.42
C SER A 17 -6.85 30.05 26.66
N GLY A 18 -6.77 29.93 25.33
CA GLY A 18 -5.92 30.78 24.49
C GLY A 18 -5.76 30.23 23.07
N SER A 19 -4.84 30.81 22.31
CA SER A 19 -4.46 30.30 20.99
C SER A 19 -2.97 30.48 20.71
N VAL A 20 -2.42 29.60 19.87
CA VAL A 20 -1.00 29.60 19.47
C VAL A 20 -0.91 29.47 17.95
N PRO A 21 0.06 30.14 17.29
CA PRO A 21 0.28 29.95 15.85
C PRO A 21 0.60 28.50 15.52
N LEU A 22 0.11 28.01 14.38
CA LEU A 22 0.41 26.67 13.89
C LEU A 22 1.88 26.59 13.44
N PRO A 23 2.69 25.69 14.01
CA PRO A 23 4.09 25.53 13.59
C PRO A 23 4.25 25.21 12.11
N ALA A 24 5.28 25.77 11.48
CA ALA A 24 5.52 25.66 10.04
C ALA A 24 5.66 24.19 9.57
N VAL A 25 6.11 23.29 10.44
CA VAL A 25 6.26 21.86 10.14
C VAL A 25 4.94 21.19 9.75
N PHE A 26 3.80 21.68 10.24
CA PHE A 26 2.49 21.12 9.88
C PHE A 26 2.09 21.42 8.43
N SER A 27 2.74 22.40 7.79
CA SER A 27 2.62 22.69 6.36
C SER A 27 3.57 21.85 5.49
N ALA A 28 4.28 20.87 6.07
CA ALA A 28 5.11 19.97 5.29
C ALA A 28 4.27 19.04 4.38
N PRO A 29 4.75 18.69 3.18
CA PRO A 29 4.06 17.74 2.30
C PRO A 29 4.00 16.34 2.93
N ILE A 30 2.80 15.76 2.91
CA ILE A 30 2.55 14.42 3.45
C ILE A 30 3.00 13.37 2.43
N ARG A 31 4.13 12.72 2.70
CA ARG A 31 4.74 11.65 1.88
C ARG A 31 4.76 10.31 2.60
N ILE A 32 3.71 9.53 2.38
CA ILE A 32 3.51 8.20 2.95
C ILE A 32 4.61 7.23 2.51
N ASP A 33 5.10 7.36 1.28
CA ASP A 33 6.16 6.53 0.71
C ASP A 33 7.50 6.69 1.44
N VAL A 34 7.90 7.93 1.73
CA VAL A 34 9.10 8.24 2.53
C VAL A 34 8.94 7.71 3.94
N VAL A 35 7.79 7.97 4.57
CA VAL A 35 7.50 7.50 5.93
C VAL A 35 7.60 5.98 6.02
N GLN A 36 7.00 5.24 5.08
CA GLN A 36 7.06 3.77 5.08
C GLN A 36 8.47 3.23 4.86
N ALA A 37 9.22 3.78 3.88
CA ALA A 37 10.58 3.35 3.58
C ALA A 37 11.54 3.59 4.76
N VAL A 38 11.44 4.78 5.38
CA VAL A 38 12.25 5.16 6.55
C VAL A 38 11.83 4.35 7.77
N HIS A 39 10.53 4.23 8.06
CA HIS A 39 10.02 3.45 9.20
C HIS A 39 10.51 2.00 9.12
N LYS A 40 10.39 1.34 7.96
CA LYS A 40 10.88 -0.04 7.75
C LYS A 40 12.37 -0.17 8.06
N SER A 41 13.16 0.83 7.69
CA SER A 41 14.61 0.82 7.88
C SER A 41 14.99 1.08 9.35
N ILE A 42 14.37 2.05 10.02
CA ILE A 42 14.57 2.31 11.45
C ILE A 42 14.10 1.12 12.30
N ALA A 43 12.95 0.52 11.98
CA ALA A 43 12.41 -0.62 12.72
C ALA A 43 13.33 -1.85 12.69
N LYS A 44 14.12 -2.04 11.62
CA LYS A 44 15.13 -3.11 11.55
C LYS A 44 16.22 -2.94 12.60
N ASN A 45 16.55 -1.71 12.99
CA ASN A 45 17.64 -1.42 13.93
C ASN A 45 17.35 -1.86 15.37
N ARG A 46 16.08 -2.14 15.71
CA ARG A 46 15.68 -2.67 17.03
C ARG A 46 15.84 -4.20 17.15
N ARG A 47 16.16 -4.89 16.06
CA ARG A 47 16.21 -6.36 16.06
C ARG A 47 17.46 -6.85 16.78
N GLN A 48 17.29 -7.81 17.69
CA GLN A 48 18.40 -8.57 18.26
C GLN A 48 18.87 -9.65 17.28
N ALA A 49 20.18 -9.78 17.11
CA ALA A 49 20.78 -10.82 16.29
C ALA A 49 20.44 -12.21 16.85
N TYR A 50 20.18 -13.17 15.97
CA TYR A 50 20.00 -14.57 16.31
C TYR A 50 20.71 -15.45 15.28
N ALA A 51 21.24 -16.57 15.74
CA ALA A 51 21.97 -17.51 14.92
C ALA A 51 21.76 -18.95 15.42
N VAL A 52 22.06 -19.92 14.55
CA VAL A 52 22.18 -21.33 14.96
C VAL A 52 23.64 -21.57 15.36
N ASN A 53 23.89 -22.46 16.32
CA ASN A 53 25.26 -22.84 16.69
C ASN A 53 26.05 -23.29 15.43
N LYS A 54 27.30 -22.82 15.30
CA LYS A 54 28.18 -23.07 14.14
C LYS A 54 28.31 -24.56 13.79
N MET A 55 28.37 -25.42 14.83
CA MET A 55 28.56 -26.87 14.74
C MET A 55 27.27 -27.68 14.87
N ALA A 56 26.09 -27.04 14.92
CA ALA A 56 24.82 -27.76 15.04
C ALA A 56 24.64 -28.75 13.88
N GLY A 57 24.39 -30.02 14.20
CA GLY A 57 24.23 -31.09 13.22
C GLY A 57 25.53 -31.60 12.59
N HIS A 58 26.70 -31.17 13.08
CA HIS A 58 28.04 -31.59 12.63
C HIS A 58 28.95 -32.15 13.73
N GLN A 59 28.39 -32.48 14.89
CA GLN A 59 29.16 -33.01 16.03
C GLN A 59 29.30 -34.54 16.02
N THR A 60 28.75 -35.22 15.01
CA THR A 60 28.84 -36.69 14.85
C THR A 60 30.09 -37.08 14.04
N SER A 61 30.70 -38.24 14.32
CA SER A 61 31.83 -38.81 13.57
C SER A 61 31.42 -39.51 12.25
N ALA A 62 30.44 -38.97 11.55
CA ALA A 62 29.81 -39.65 10.42
C ALA A 62 30.64 -39.57 9.14
N GLU A 63 30.75 -40.71 8.44
CA GLU A 63 31.49 -40.83 7.17
C GLU A 63 30.66 -41.61 6.15
N SER A 64 30.89 -41.37 4.86
CA SER A 64 30.14 -42.07 3.81
C SER A 64 30.68 -43.49 3.64
N TRP A 65 29.80 -44.48 3.63
CA TRP A 65 30.18 -45.86 3.33
C TRP A 65 30.46 -46.11 1.84
N GLY A 66 30.23 -45.12 0.97
CA GLY A 66 30.47 -45.24 -0.47
C GLY A 66 29.46 -46.13 -1.19
N THR A 67 29.88 -46.69 -2.32
CA THR A 67 29.09 -47.61 -3.16
C THR A 67 29.15 -49.05 -2.67
N GLY A 68 28.35 -49.93 -3.27
CA GLY A 68 28.46 -51.38 -3.05
C GLY A 68 27.77 -51.92 -1.79
N ARG A 69 26.95 -51.10 -1.11
CA ARG A 69 26.23 -51.49 0.13
C ARG A 69 24.71 -51.36 0.04
N ALA A 70 24.16 -51.28 -1.18
CA ALA A 70 22.72 -51.09 -1.46
C ALA A 70 22.07 -49.91 -0.69
N VAL A 71 22.85 -48.87 -0.39
CA VAL A 71 22.38 -47.66 0.31
C VAL A 71 22.93 -46.38 -0.33
N ALA A 72 22.22 -45.26 -0.13
CA ALA A 72 22.69 -43.95 -0.58
C ALA A 72 24.03 -43.55 0.05
N ARG A 73 24.86 -42.82 -0.70
CA ARG A 73 26.25 -42.42 -0.36
C ARG A 73 26.35 -41.26 0.65
N ILE A 74 25.32 -41.06 1.46
CA ILE A 74 25.32 -40.00 2.49
C ILE A 74 26.18 -40.41 3.69
N PRO A 75 26.85 -39.47 4.39
CA PRO A 75 27.59 -39.79 5.61
C PRO A 75 26.70 -40.47 6.65
N ARG A 76 27.20 -41.55 7.25
CA ARG A 76 26.53 -42.35 8.26
C ARG A 76 27.34 -42.41 9.55
N VAL A 77 26.65 -42.38 10.69
CA VAL A 77 27.30 -42.45 12.01
C VAL A 77 27.99 -43.81 12.17
N GLY A 78 29.28 -43.80 12.52
CA GLY A 78 30.04 -45.03 12.77
C GLY A 78 29.67 -45.73 14.08
N GLY A 79 30.29 -46.88 14.33
CA GLY A 79 30.03 -47.71 15.52
C GLY A 79 28.89 -48.71 15.36
N GLY A 80 28.47 -49.32 16.48
CA GLY A 80 27.41 -50.33 16.55
C GLY A 80 26.69 -50.30 17.90
N GLY A 81 25.69 -51.17 18.08
CA GLY A 81 24.96 -51.35 19.34
C GLY A 81 23.90 -50.29 19.66
N THR A 82 23.99 -49.08 19.10
CA THR A 82 22.97 -48.03 19.30
C THR A 82 22.07 -47.86 18.07
N GLN A 83 20.82 -47.44 18.30
CA GLN A 83 19.88 -47.11 17.21
C GLN A 83 20.37 -45.99 16.28
N ARG A 84 21.32 -45.18 16.74
CA ARG A 84 21.90 -44.08 15.95
C ARG A 84 22.99 -44.55 14.99
N SER A 85 23.63 -45.69 15.26
CA SER A 85 24.69 -46.26 14.42
C SER A 85 24.14 -46.60 13.02
N GLY A 86 24.88 -46.26 11.97
CA GLY A 86 24.47 -46.47 10.59
C GLY A 86 23.41 -45.52 10.04
N GLN A 87 22.83 -44.61 10.86
CA GLN A 87 21.91 -43.58 10.37
C GLN A 87 22.64 -42.47 9.61
N ALA A 88 21.96 -41.88 8.62
CA ALA A 88 22.46 -40.74 7.88
C ALA A 88 22.59 -39.48 8.75
N ALA A 89 23.66 -38.71 8.55
CA ALA A 89 23.99 -37.50 9.30
C ALA A 89 24.47 -36.37 8.39
N PHE A 90 24.75 -35.19 8.99
CA PHE A 90 25.22 -33.95 8.36
C PHE A 90 24.30 -33.29 7.32
N GLY A 91 23.65 -34.05 6.45
CA GLY A 91 22.80 -33.55 5.38
C GLY A 91 21.57 -32.79 5.91
N ASN A 92 21.13 -31.77 5.18
CA ASN A 92 19.93 -30.98 5.50
C ASN A 92 18.63 -31.79 5.41
N MET A 93 18.63 -32.89 4.66
CA MET A 93 17.52 -33.84 4.58
C MET A 93 17.53 -34.88 5.71
N CYS A 94 18.61 -34.97 6.50
CA CYS A 94 18.73 -35.94 7.59
C CYS A 94 18.09 -35.43 8.89
N ARG A 95 17.44 -36.33 9.64
CA ARG A 95 17.01 -36.06 11.02
C ARG A 95 18.23 -35.76 11.89
N GLY A 96 18.25 -34.57 12.50
CA GLY A 96 19.38 -34.09 13.31
C GLY A 96 20.61 -33.65 12.50
N GLY A 97 20.50 -33.57 11.17
CA GLY A 97 21.55 -33.05 10.29
C GLY A 97 21.64 -31.52 10.29
N ARG A 98 22.58 -30.97 9.51
CA ARG A 98 22.82 -29.53 9.47
C ARG A 98 21.82 -28.84 8.55
N MET A 99 21.17 -27.79 9.05
CA MET A 99 20.33 -26.91 8.23
C MET A 99 21.13 -26.28 7.08
N PHE A 100 20.55 -26.23 5.89
CA PHE A 100 21.12 -25.49 4.75
C PHE A 100 21.16 -23.98 5.04
N ALA A 101 22.26 -23.32 4.68
CA ALA A 101 22.50 -21.90 4.91
C ALA A 101 22.12 -21.43 6.34
N PRO A 102 22.76 -21.96 7.40
CA PRO A 102 22.37 -21.68 8.77
C PRO A 102 22.51 -20.19 9.08
N THR A 103 21.54 -19.63 9.83
CA THR A 103 21.55 -18.21 10.18
C THR A 103 22.81 -17.83 10.92
N LYS A 104 23.43 -16.73 10.49
CA LYS A 104 24.70 -16.23 11.02
C LYS A 104 24.51 -14.93 11.78
N THR A 105 25.37 -14.70 12.76
CA THR A 105 25.39 -13.46 13.55
C THR A 105 25.70 -12.24 12.69
N TRP A 106 26.62 -12.37 11.72
CA TRP A 106 27.06 -11.29 10.82
C TRP A 106 26.06 -10.91 9.71
N ARG A 107 24.82 -11.41 9.75
CA ARG A 107 23.75 -10.87 8.90
C ARG A 107 23.64 -9.35 9.13
N LYS A 108 23.45 -8.57 8.07
CA LYS A 108 23.20 -7.11 8.19
C LYS A 108 21.83 -6.85 8.83
N TRP A 109 21.81 -6.73 10.17
CA TRP A 109 20.59 -6.46 10.95
C TRP A 109 20.19 -4.99 10.89
N HIS A 110 21.18 -4.10 10.97
CA HIS A 110 21.01 -2.66 11.03
C HIS A 110 21.10 -2.03 9.63
N VAL A 111 20.29 -1.00 9.41
CA VAL A 111 20.24 -0.19 8.20
C VAL A 111 20.53 1.25 8.58
N LYS A 112 21.58 1.82 7.98
CA LYS A 112 21.87 3.25 8.05
C LYS A 112 20.82 3.98 7.21
N VAL A 113 20.17 4.97 7.81
CA VAL A 113 19.21 5.84 7.12
C VAL A 113 19.75 7.26 7.15
N ASN A 114 19.67 7.95 6.01
CA ASN A 114 20.13 9.32 5.89
C ASN A 114 19.38 10.23 6.85
N HIS A 115 20.11 11.12 7.51
CA HIS A 115 19.55 11.99 8.55
C HIS A 115 18.44 12.90 8.00
N ASN A 116 18.65 13.49 6.83
CA ASN A 116 17.64 14.34 6.18
C ASN A 116 16.40 13.57 5.74
N GLN A 117 16.52 12.30 5.33
CA GLN A 117 15.36 11.44 5.04
C GLN A 117 14.57 11.12 6.31
N ARG A 118 15.26 10.89 7.45
CA ARG A 118 14.60 10.72 8.74
C ARG A 118 13.85 11.99 9.15
N ARG A 119 14.50 13.16 9.05
CA ARG A 119 13.89 14.46 9.37
C ARG A 119 12.66 14.74 8.49
N TYR A 120 12.75 14.48 7.18
CA TYR A 120 11.60 14.54 6.26
C TYR A 120 10.47 13.64 6.74
N ALA A 121 10.75 12.37 7.02
CA ALA A 121 9.72 11.41 7.43
C ALA A 121 9.01 11.85 8.72
N VAL A 122 9.74 12.42 9.69
CA VAL A 122 9.16 12.97 10.91
C VAL A 122 8.28 14.18 10.60
N ALA A 123 8.77 15.14 9.80
CA ALA A 123 7.98 16.31 9.39
C ALA A 123 6.67 15.90 8.67
N SER A 124 6.75 14.95 7.74
CA SER A 124 5.58 14.41 7.04
C SER A 124 4.61 13.69 7.98
N ALA A 125 5.10 12.99 9.01
CA ALA A 125 4.24 12.31 9.99
C ALA A 125 3.54 13.31 10.92
N LEU A 126 4.22 14.41 11.28
CA LEU A 126 3.65 15.52 12.04
C LEU A 126 2.57 16.24 11.26
N ALA A 127 2.84 16.64 10.01
CA ALA A 127 1.84 17.24 9.13
C ALA A 127 0.59 16.36 9.00
N ALA A 128 0.76 15.04 8.84
CA ALA A 128 -0.36 14.11 8.78
C ALA A 128 -1.15 13.98 10.10
N SER A 129 -0.53 14.23 11.25
CA SER A 129 -1.20 14.21 12.56
C SER A 129 -2.12 15.41 12.79
N ALA A 130 -1.90 16.51 12.07
CA ALA A 130 -2.76 17.69 12.11
C ALA A 130 -3.98 17.59 11.17
N VAL A 131 -4.10 16.53 10.36
CA VAL A 131 -5.20 16.37 9.41
C VAL A 131 -6.23 15.39 9.97
N PRO A 132 -7.45 15.85 10.36
CA PRO A 132 -8.47 14.99 10.96
C PRO A 132 -8.82 13.75 10.13
N SER A 133 -8.91 13.91 8.80
CA SER A 133 -9.26 12.82 7.88
C SER A 133 -8.23 11.70 7.89
N LEU A 134 -6.93 12.02 8.00
CA LEU A 134 -5.87 11.01 8.10
C LEU A 134 -5.86 10.33 9.46
N VAL A 135 -6.17 11.06 10.53
CA VAL A 135 -6.26 10.52 11.89
C VAL A 135 -7.44 9.55 12.03
N LEU A 136 -8.60 9.90 11.47
CA LEU A 136 -9.76 9.03 11.35
C LEU A 136 -9.48 7.81 10.46
N ALA A 137 -8.87 8.00 9.28
CA ALA A 137 -8.54 6.91 8.37
C ALA A 137 -7.55 5.91 8.97
N ARG A 138 -6.63 6.37 9.85
CA ARG A 138 -5.75 5.48 10.62
C ARG A 138 -6.53 4.63 11.63
N GLY A 139 -7.73 5.08 12.02
CA GLY A 139 -8.66 4.37 12.88
C GLY A 139 -8.65 4.85 14.33
N HIS A 140 -8.26 6.11 14.60
CA HIS A 140 -8.47 6.75 15.91
C HIS A 140 -9.95 7.16 16.10
N ARG A 141 -10.43 7.21 17.34
CA ARG A 141 -11.75 7.75 17.68
C ARG A 141 -11.59 9.19 18.12
N ILE A 142 -11.86 10.12 17.21
CA ILE A 142 -11.68 11.57 17.40
C ILE A 142 -12.94 12.36 17.06
N GLU A 143 -14.09 11.69 16.94
CA GLU A 143 -15.35 12.27 16.45
C GLU A 143 -15.90 13.36 17.37
N GLN A 144 -15.58 13.29 18.67
CA GLN A 144 -16.01 14.25 19.70
C GLN A 144 -14.93 15.28 20.04
N ILE A 145 -13.76 15.22 19.39
CA ILE A 145 -12.65 16.14 19.66
C ILE A 145 -12.91 17.43 18.90
N GLN A 146 -12.76 18.56 19.58
CA GLN A 146 -13.06 19.88 19.03
C GLN A 146 -12.09 20.29 17.91
N GLU A 147 -10.80 20.04 18.09
CA GLU A 147 -9.75 20.45 17.14
C GLU A 147 -8.62 19.41 17.05
N VAL A 148 -8.03 19.30 15.84
CA VAL A 148 -6.83 18.52 15.55
C VAL A 148 -5.88 19.44 14.77
N PRO A 149 -4.61 19.60 15.19
CA PRO A 149 -3.96 18.98 16.36
C PRO A 149 -4.53 19.48 17.69
N LEU A 150 -4.66 18.58 18.68
CA LEU A 150 -5.18 18.94 20.00
C LEU A 150 -4.05 19.51 20.86
N VAL A 151 -4.22 20.75 21.34
CA VAL A 151 -3.23 21.43 22.19
C VAL A 151 -3.84 21.69 23.57
N VAL A 152 -3.11 21.34 24.63
CA VAL A 152 -3.51 21.53 26.03
C VAL A 152 -2.56 22.47 26.75
N SER A 153 -3.05 23.17 27.77
CA SER A 153 -2.25 24.12 28.57
C SER A 153 -1.03 23.45 29.20
N SER A 154 0.06 24.20 29.35
CA SER A 154 1.32 23.69 29.93
C SER A 154 1.17 23.20 31.38
N SER A 155 0.11 23.61 32.09
CA SER A 155 -0.24 23.08 33.41
C SER A 155 -0.48 21.56 33.43
N VAL A 156 -0.74 20.93 32.28
CA VAL A 156 -0.88 19.47 32.18
C VAL A 156 0.47 18.74 32.39
N GLU A 157 1.61 19.42 32.21
CA GLU A 157 2.94 18.82 32.39
C GLU A 157 3.22 18.37 33.83
N SER A 158 2.61 19.04 34.81
CA SER A 158 2.74 18.75 36.25
C SER A 158 1.77 17.69 36.77
N VAL A 159 0.92 17.11 35.91
CA VAL A 159 0.02 16.01 36.29
C VAL A 159 0.86 14.76 36.58
N ASP A 160 0.84 14.29 37.83
CA ASP A 160 1.67 13.18 38.32
C ASP A 160 0.88 11.87 38.57
N LYS A 161 -0.43 11.97 38.76
CA LYS A 161 -1.35 10.85 39.04
C LYS A 161 -2.06 10.34 37.80
N THR A 162 -2.09 9.01 37.65
CA THR A 162 -2.78 8.32 36.56
C THR A 162 -4.30 8.60 36.55
N LYS A 163 -4.91 8.75 37.74
CA LYS A 163 -6.33 9.10 37.86
C LYS A 163 -6.64 10.45 37.22
N ALA A 164 -5.85 11.48 37.55
CA ALA A 164 -5.96 12.80 36.97
C ALA A 164 -5.73 12.79 35.45
N ALA A 165 -4.74 12.02 34.96
CA ALA A 165 -4.53 11.86 33.52
C ALA A 165 -5.73 11.22 32.79
N VAL A 166 -6.40 10.25 33.42
CA VAL A 166 -7.62 9.63 32.86
C VAL A 166 -8.80 10.59 32.87
N GLU A 167 -8.96 11.39 33.93
CA GLU A 167 -9.98 12.44 34.02
C GLU A 167 -9.78 13.50 32.95
N LEU A 168 -8.54 13.96 32.73
CA LEU A 168 -8.19 14.88 31.66
C LEU A 168 -8.54 14.34 30.27
N LEU A 169 -8.23 13.06 30.00
CA LEU A 169 -8.59 12.46 28.71
C LEU A 169 -10.10 12.35 28.51
N LYS A 170 -10.88 12.26 29.59
CA LYS A 170 -12.35 12.25 29.51
C LYS A 170 -12.90 13.65 29.24
N THR A 171 -12.40 14.68 29.92
CA THR A 171 -12.81 16.07 29.68
C THR A 171 -12.48 16.51 28.25
N LEU A 172 -11.33 16.11 27.71
CA LEU A 172 -10.92 16.39 26.33
C LEU A 172 -11.59 15.49 25.27
N ALA A 173 -12.53 14.62 25.66
CA ALA A 173 -13.17 13.62 24.79
C ALA A 173 -12.20 12.68 24.03
N ALA A 174 -10.96 12.53 24.52
CA ALA A 174 -9.92 11.65 23.98
C ALA A 174 -9.99 10.21 24.54
N PHE A 175 -10.67 10.01 25.67
CA PHE A 175 -10.81 8.71 26.33
C PHE A 175 -11.49 7.62 25.49
N PRO A 176 -12.45 7.88 24.59
CA PRO A 176 -13.00 6.87 23.69
C PRO A 176 -11.93 6.14 22.85
N ASP A 177 -10.85 6.82 22.46
CA ASP A 177 -9.72 6.20 21.75
C ASP A 177 -8.97 5.22 22.67
N VAL A 178 -8.74 5.61 23.91
CA VAL A 178 -8.10 4.77 24.95
C VAL A 178 -8.96 3.57 25.31
N ALA A 179 -10.27 3.75 25.51
CA ALA A 179 -11.21 2.67 25.80
C ALA A 179 -11.20 1.59 24.70
N LYS A 180 -11.21 2.01 23.44
CA LYS A 180 -11.04 1.11 22.29
C LYS A 180 -9.71 0.35 22.34
N VAL A 181 -8.62 1.00 22.75
CA VAL A 181 -7.32 0.33 22.88
C VAL A 181 -7.33 -0.68 24.02
N SER A 182 -7.88 -0.32 25.17
CA SER A 182 -8.04 -1.23 26.32
C SER A 182 -8.80 -2.50 25.93
N ASN A 183 -9.94 -2.36 25.27
CA ASN A 183 -10.78 -3.48 24.81
C ASN A 183 -10.11 -4.33 23.70
N SER A 184 -9.09 -3.78 23.02
CA SER A 184 -8.35 -4.50 21.98
C SER A 184 -7.27 -5.44 22.51
N ARG A 185 -6.94 -5.36 23.82
CA ARG A 185 -5.88 -6.16 24.43
C ARG A 185 -6.29 -7.63 24.46
N LYS A 186 -5.72 -8.42 23.55
CA LYS A 186 -5.98 -9.87 23.43
C LYS A 186 -4.69 -10.67 23.49
N ILE A 187 -4.79 -11.94 23.84
CA ILE A 187 -3.68 -12.89 23.78
C ILE A 187 -3.25 -13.05 22.32
N ARG A 188 -1.94 -12.93 22.05
CA ARG A 188 -1.36 -13.03 20.71
C ARG A 188 -1.42 -14.48 20.21
N ALA A 189 -1.83 -14.68 18.96
CA ALA A 189 -1.79 -15.99 18.33
C ALA A 189 -0.34 -16.49 18.07
N GLY A 190 -0.17 -17.81 18.04
CA GLY A 190 1.09 -18.48 17.68
C GLY A 190 2.18 -18.46 18.75
N LYS A 191 3.42 -18.72 18.31
CA LYS A 191 4.60 -18.93 19.19
C LYS A 191 5.09 -17.67 19.93
N GLY A 192 4.51 -16.50 19.63
CA GLY A 192 4.87 -15.24 20.29
C GLY A 192 4.56 -15.24 21.79
N LYS A 193 3.54 -15.99 22.23
CA LYS A 193 3.13 -16.11 23.63
C LYS A 193 4.28 -16.57 24.53
N TRP A 194 5.03 -17.57 24.07
CA TRP A 194 6.19 -18.17 24.76
C TRP A 194 7.43 -17.28 24.80
N ARG A 195 7.43 -16.14 24.09
CA ARG A 195 8.61 -15.26 23.92
C ARG A 195 8.35 -13.87 24.47
N ASN A 196 7.74 -13.77 25.66
CA ASN A 196 7.41 -12.53 26.37
C ASN A 196 6.58 -11.53 25.55
N ARG A 197 5.79 -12.02 24.59
CA ARG A 197 4.89 -11.21 23.74
C ARG A 197 3.46 -11.74 23.80
N ARG A 198 3.01 -12.04 25.03
CA ARG A 198 1.72 -12.68 25.32
C ARG A 198 0.53 -11.85 24.85
N TYR A 199 0.57 -10.54 25.01
CA TYR A 199 -0.53 -9.66 24.62
C TYR A 199 -0.22 -8.84 23.36
N ARG A 200 -1.27 -8.48 22.62
CA ARG A 200 -1.24 -7.47 21.55
C ARG A 200 -2.38 -6.49 21.84
N GLN A 201 -2.09 -5.21 21.74
CA GLN A 201 -3.05 -4.12 21.86
C GLN A 201 -2.83 -3.11 20.73
N ARG A 202 -3.84 -2.28 20.46
CA ARG A 202 -3.75 -1.16 19.51
C ARG A 202 -2.88 -0.02 20.08
N ARG A 203 -2.61 0.99 19.27
CA ARG A 203 -1.91 2.23 19.69
C ARG A 203 -2.95 3.33 19.85
N GLY A 204 -2.94 3.99 21.00
CA GLY A 204 -3.82 5.12 21.31
C GLY A 204 -3.12 6.47 21.06
N PRO A 205 -3.54 7.51 21.78
CA PRO A 205 -2.95 8.84 21.68
C PRO A 205 -1.44 8.83 21.95
N LEU A 206 -0.72 9.77 21.36
CA LEU A 206 0.65 10.13 21.74
C LEU A 206 0.60 11.48 22.44
N VAL A 207 1.06 11.56 23.68
CA VAL A 207 1.16 12.83 24.41
C VAL A 207 2.58 13.38 24.21
N VAL A 208 2.69 14.55 23.59
CA VAL A 208 3.96 15.24 23.37
C VAL A 208 4.05 16.44 24.32
N TYR A 209 5.16 16.51 25.03
CA TYR A 209 5.40 17.50 26.08
C TYR A 209 6.71 18.25 25.87
N GLY A 210 6.80 19.46 26.46
CA GLY A 210 8.00 20.28 26.47
C GLY A 210 8.94 19.83 27.59
N LYS A 211 8.45 19.81 28.83
CA LYS A 211 9.22 19.38 30.02
C LYS A 211 8.52 18.24 30.75
N ASP A 212 9.32 17.38 31.40
CA ASP A 212 8.78 16.30 32.23
C ASP A 212 8.72 16.74 33.69
N GLU A 213 7.55 17.17 34.13
CA GLU A 213 7.26 17.54 35.53
C GLU A 213 6.36 16.51 36.24
N GLY A 214 6.19 15.31 35.65
CA GLY A 214 5.30 14.26 36.18
C GLY A 214 4.46 13.59 35.10
N ILE A 215 4.26 14.26 33.96
CA ILE A 215 3.42 13.80 32.85
C ILE A 215 3.79 12.39 32.36
N VAL A 216 5.08 12.06 32.28
CA VAL A 216 5.50 10.71 31.85
C VAL A 216 5.02 9.65 32.83
N ARG A 217 5.13 9.92 34.14
CA ARG A 217 4.68 9.01 35.19
C ARG A 217 3.16 8.85 35.19
N ALA A 218 2.41 9.92 34.95
CA ALA A 218 0.96 9.89 34.95
C ALA A 218 0.38 9.11 33.74
N PHE A 219 0.96 9.25 32.56
CA PHE A 219 0.42 8.64 31.33
C PHE A 219 0.98 7.24 31.02
N ARG A 220 2.16 6.84 31.53
CA ARG A 220 2.84 5.58 31.12
C ARG A 220 2.02 4.30 31.33
N ASN A 221 1.12 4.28 32.32
CA ASN A 221 0.34 3.09 32.67
C ASN A 221 -1.05 3.08 32.01
N VAL A 222 -1.42 4.15 31.28
CA VAL A 222 -2.70 4.21 30.59
C VAL A 222 -2.64 3.32 29.33
N PRO A 223 -3.61 2.42 29.08
CA PRO A 223 -3.55 1.46 28.00
C PRO A 223 -3.31 2.06 26.61
N GLY A 224 -2.09 1.86 26.10
CA GLY A 224 -1.68 2.20 24.73
C GLY A 224 -1.51 3.69 24.45
N VAL A 225 -1.58 4.54 25.47
CA VAL A 225 -1.03 5.89 25.43
C VAL A 225 0.50 5.78 25.46
N GLU A 226 1.18 6.62 24.69
CA GLU A 226 2.64 6.78 24.78
C GLU A 226 2.95 8.26 25.02
N THR A 227 4.09 8.53 25.62
CA THR A 227 4.62 9.89 25.80
C THR A 227 5.90 10.06 24.97
N SER A 228 6.18 11.28 24.55
CA SER A 228 7.45 11.65 23.89
C SER A 228 7.77 13.11 24.19
N PRO A 229 9.01 13.47 24.52
CA PRO A 229 9.42 14.87 24.53
C PRO A 229 9.46 15.41 23.09
N VAL A 230 9.24 16.71 22.92
CA VAL A 230 9.25 17.38 21.60
C VAL A 230 10.64 17.37 20.94
N GLU A 231 11.70 17.42 21.74
CA GLU A 231 13.09 17.46 21.25
C GLU A 231 13.52 16.15 20.56
N SER A 232 12.99 15.00 21.00
CA SER A 232 13.40 13.67 20.51
C SER A 232 12.25 12.85 19.92
N LEU A 233 11.41 13.50 19.12
CA LEU A 233 10.31 12.87 18.40
C LEU A 233 10.75 11.68 17.54
N ASN A 234 10.15 10.51 17.80
CA ASN A 234 10.47 9.27 17.12
C ASN A 234 9.43 8.92 16.04
N LEU A 235 9.91 8.68 14.81
CA LEU A 235 9.06 8.23 13.71
C LEU A 235 8.30 6.93 14.02
N LEU A 236 8.91 6.01 14.79
CA LEU A 236 8.25 4.75 15.15
C LEU A 236 7.04 4.94 16.07
N GLN A 237 7.00 6.05 16.81
CA GLN A 237 5.87 6.45 17.64
C GLN A 237 4.88 7.29 16.83
N LEU A 238 5.34 8.25 16.02
CA LEU A 238 4.47 9.11 15.20
C LEU A 238 3.74 8.33 14.08
N ALA A 239 4.40 7.37 13.45
CA ALA A 239 3.84 6.55 12.38
C ALA A 239 4.01 5.03 12.67
N PRO A 240 3.34 4.47 13.69
CA PRO A 240 3.47 3.06 14.05
C PRO A 240 3.05 2.16 12.89
N GLY A 241 3.96 1.30 12.44
CA GLY A 241 3.74 0.43 11.28
C GLY A 241 3.96 1.11 9.92
N GLY A 242 4.45 2.35 9.90
CA GLY A 242 4.61 3.15 8.68
C GLY A 242 3.31 3.82 8.23
N HIS A 243 2.24 3.76 9.04
CA HIS A 243 0.98 4.45 8.77
C HIS A 243 0.96 5.81 9.47
N VAL A 244 0.80 6.88 8.67
CA VAL A 244 0.73 8.28 9.12
C VAL A 244 -0.63 8.61 9.77
N GLY A 245 -0.73 9.77 10.43
CA GLY A 245 -1.98 10.24 11.04
C GLY A 245 -2.25 9.63 12.41
N ARG A 246 -1.23 9.51 13.28
CA ARG A 246 -1.50 9.15 14.69
C ARG A 246 -2.18 10.33 15.38
N PHE A 247 -3.14 10.05 16.26
CA PHE A 247 -3.70 11.08 17.13
C PHE A 247 -2.65 11.51 18.17
N VAL A 248 -2.28 12.79 18.13
CA VAL A 248 -1.26 13.40 19.01
C VAL A 248 -1.90 14.51 19.83
N ILE A 249 -1.66 14.49 21.13
CA ILE A 249 -2.04 15.52 22.10
C ILE A 249 -0.77 16.28 22.44
N TRP A 250 -0.77 17.58 22.27
CA TRP A 250 0.40 18.43 22.49
C TRP A 250 0.21 19.30 23.71
N THR A 251 1.25 19.53 24.50
CA THR A 251 1.27 20.65 25.42
C THR A 251 1.58 21.94 24.68
N GLU A 252 1.09 23.06 25.20
CA GLU A 252 1.32 24.39 24.66
C GLU A 252 2.83 24.70 24.54
N ASP A 253 3.61 24.37 25.57
CA ASP A 253 5.07 24.51 25.56
C ASP A 253 5.72 23.68 24.46
N ALA A 254 5.25 22.44 24.22
CA ALA A 254 5.76 21.60 23.14
C ALA A 254 5.50 22.21 21.76
N ILE A 255 4.32 22.78 21.53
CA ILE A 255 4.00 23.43 20.25
C ILE A 255 4.86 24.67 20.03
N LYS A 256 5.02 25.52 21.06
CA LYS A 256 5.86 26.73 20.96
C LYS A 256 7.33 26.40 20.66
N GLN A 257 7.85 25.31 21.22
CA GLN A 257 9.23 24.86 20.94
C GLN A 257 9.40 24.22 19.55
N LEU A 258 8.31 23.80 18.89
CA LEU A 258 8.42 23.01 17.67
C LEU A 258 9.06 23.80 16.52
N ASP A 259 8.73 25.08 16.36
CA ASP A 259 9.31 25.92 15.30
C ASP A 259 10.82 26.14 15.52
N SER A 260 11.22 26.53 16.73
CA SER A 260 12.64 26.73 17.05
C SER A 260 13.47 25.45 16.85
N ILE A 261 12.90 24.27 17.13
CA ILE A 261 13.55 22.97 16.86
C ILE A 261 13.78 22.75 15.36
N TYR A 262 12.85 23.18 14.50
CA TYR A 262 13.01 23.01 13.05
C TYR A 262 13.91 24.06 12.41
N GLU A 263 13.94 25.27 12.94
CA GLU A 263 14.87 26.34 12.56
C GLU A 263 16.32 26.01 12.95
N ASN A 264 16.54 25.48 14.15
CA ASN A 264 17.88 25.17 14.69
C ASN A 264 18.50 23.88 14.12
N LYS A 265 17.80 23.14 13.24
CA LYS A 265 18.36 21.93 12.62
C LYS A 265 19.37 22.31 11.55
N SER A 266 20.65 22.20 11.88
CA SER A 266 21.76 22.43 10.95
C SER A 266 21.56 21.73 9.60
N GLY A 267 21.64 22.54 8.53
CA GLY A 267 21.55 22.09 7.13
C GLY A 267 20.21 21.43 6.75
N PHE A 268 19.12 21.72 7.47
CA PHE A 268 17.80 21.18 7.16
C PHE A 268 16.76 22.29 7.09
N SER A 269 16.04 22.34 5.97
CA SER A 269 14.82 23.13 5.81
C SER A 269 13.60 22.21 5.79
N ILE A 270 12.45 22.77 6.17
CA ILE A 270 11.18 22.05 6.04
C ILE A 270 10.96 21.72 4.56
N PRO A 271 10.63 20.46 4.21
CA PRO A 271 10.46 20.09 2.81
C PRO A 271 9.34 20.89 2.14
N THR A 272 9.56 21.34 0.92
CA THR A 272 8.54 22.00 0.10
C THR A 272 7.79 20.99 -0.77
N ALA A 273 6.50 21.26 -1.00
CA ALA A 273 5.70 20.45 -1.90
C ALA A 273 6.10 20.72 -3.36
N LYS A 274 6.00 19.69 -4.23
CA LYS A 274 6.20 19.86 -5.68
C LYS A 274 5.10 20.69 -6.35
N ILE A 275 3.91 20.70 -5.74
CA ILE A 275 2.73 21.42 -6.21
C ILE A 275 2.32 22.35 -5.08
N SER A 276 2.09 23.63 -5.38
CA SER A 276 1.68 24.64 -4.40
C SER A 276 0.25 24.40 -3.89
N ASN A 277 -0.66 24.01 -4.80
CA ASN A 277 -2.05 23.65 -4.48
C ASN A 277 -2.35 22.20 -4.88
N THR A 278 -2.70 21.37 -3.90
CA THR A 278 -3.03 19.96 -4.11
C THR A 278 -4.47 19.73 -4.59
N ASP A 279 -5.32 20.76 -4.56
CA ASP A 279 -6.70 20.68 -5.04
C ASP A 279 -6.72 20.79 -6.57
N VAL A 280 -6.45 19.65 -7.22
CA VAL A 280 -6.43 19.53 -8.68
C VAL A 280 -7.82 19.79 -9.25
N THR A 281 -8.89 19.41 -8.55
CA THR A 281 -10.27 19.66 -8.97
C THR A 281 -10.59 21.14 -9.07
N ARG A 282 -10.17 21.94 -8.08
CA ARG A 282 -10.32 23.40 -8.13
C ARG A 282 -9.52 24.02 -9.26
N LEU A 283 -8.29 23.55 -9.50
CA LEU A 283 -7.47 24.05 -10.61
C LEU A 283 -8.12 23.72 -11.95
N ILE A 284 -8.52 22.46 -12.17
CA ILE A 284 -9.18 22.03 -13.42
C ILE A 284 -10.44 22.85 -13.68
N ASN A 285 -11.24 23.10 -12.64
CA ASN A 285 -12.52 23.82 -12.76
C ASN A 285 -12.37 25.35 -12.69
N SER A 286 -11.16 25.90 -12.69
CA SER A 286 -10.97 27.35 -12.69
C SER A 286 -11.32 27.95 -14.05
N ASP A 287 -11.80 29.19 -14.06
CA ASP A 287 -12.27 29.86 -15.28
C ASP A 287 -11.15 29.99 -16.32
N GLU A 288 -9.91 30.19 -15.87
CA GLU A 288 -8.73 30.28 -16.73
C GLU A 288 -8.46 28.98 -17.49
N ILE A 289 -8.69 27.82 -16.87
CA ILE A 289 -8.53 26.52 -17.54
C ILE A 289 -9.78 26.23 -18.38
N GLN A 290 -10.98 26.38 -17.81
CA GLN A 290 -12.23 26.03 -18.47
C GLN A 290 -12.51 26.88 -19.73
N SER A 291 -12.06 28.13 -19.78
CA SER A 291 -12.18 29.00 -20.96
C SER A 291 -11.36 28.52 -22.17
N VAL A 292 -10.25 27.80 -21.94
CA VAL A 292 -9.36 27.29 -22.99
C VAL A 292 -9.67 25.84 -23.36
N VAL A 293 -10.22 25.06 -22.42
CA VAL A 293 -10.54 23.65 -22.63
C VAL A 293 -11.61 23.48 -23.71
N ARG A 294 -11.35 22.59 -24.66
CA ARG A 294 -12.31 22.25 -25.71
C ARG A 294 -13.52 21.53 -25.10
N PRO A 295 -14.74 21.76 -25.64
CA PRO A 295 -15.92 21.03 -25.19
C PRO A 295 -15.70 19.52 -25.34
N ALA A 296 -16.20 18.76 -24.38
CA ALA A 296 -16.12 17.31 -24.42
C ALA A 296 -16.79 16.79 -25.71
N GLY A 297 -16.06 16.00 -26.49
CA GLY A 297 -16.60 15.37 -27.69
C GLY A 297 -17.71 14.36 -27.35
N GLN A 298 -18.46 13.93 -28.37
CA GLN A 298 -19.49 12.90 -28.18
C GLN A 298 -18.86 11.61 -27.59
N PRO A 299 -19.49 10.99 -26.58
CA PRO A 299 -18.95 9.79 -25.95
C PRO A 299 -18.88 8.67 -27.00
N THR A 300 -17.66 8.26 -27.36
CA THR A 300 -17.47 7.11 -28.26
C THR A 300 -17.77 5.82 -27.50
N GLN A 301 -19.00 5.32 -27.61
CA GLN A 301 -19.35 4.01 -27.07
C GLN A 301 -18.74 2.91 -27.96
N LYS A 302 -17.51 2.47 -27.64
CA LYS A 302 -16.96 1.24 -28.22
C LYS A 302 -17.80 0.08 -27.70
N ARG A 303 -18.53 -0.62 -28.56
CA ARG A 303 -19.24 -1.85 -28.20
C ARG A 303 -18.26 -3.03 -28.33
N PRO A 304 -17.65 -3.51 -27.23
CA PRO A 304 -16.56 -4.50 -27.30
C PRO A 304 -17.00 -5.84 -27.91
N PHE A 305 -18.26 -6.21 -27.72
CA PHE A 305 -18.84 -7.49 -28.19
C PHE A 305 -19.89 -7.28 -29.28
N THR A 306 -19.60 -6.46 -30.29
CA THR A 306 -20.45 -6.41 -31.49
C THR A 306 -20.08 -7.55 -32.42
N GLN A 307 -21.01 -8.47 -32.66
CA GLN A 307 -20.82 -9.51 -33.67
C GLN A 307 -20.68 -8.84 -35.04
N LYS A 308 -19.51 -9.02 -35.68
CA LYS A 308 -19.29 -8.59 -37.07
C LYS A 308 -20.19 -9.43 -37.97
N LYS A 309 -21.28 -8.83 -38.45
CA LYS A 309 -22.23 -9.50 -39.36
C LYS A 309 -21.60 -9.58 -40.76
N ASN A 310 -21.55 -10.78 -41.33
CA ASN A 310 -21.06 -10.99 -42.69
C ASN A 310 -22.00 -10.30 -43.71
N PRO A 311 -21.54 -9.32 -44.50
CA PRO A 311 -22.39 -8.62 -45.47
C PRO A 311 -22.97 -9.52 -46.56
N LEU A 312 -22.25 -10.55 -46.99
CA LEU A 312 -22.73 -11.45 -48.05
C LEU A 312 -23.92 -12.32 -47.59
N ARG A 313 -23.97 -12.62 -46.28
CA ARG A 313 -25.07 -13.37 -45.66
C ARG A 313 -26.17 -12.44 -45.11
N ASN A 314 -25.80 -11.29 -44.56
CA ASN A 314 -26.73 -10.34 -43.97
C ASN A 314 -27.04 -9.18 -44.93
N LYS A 315 -28.22 -9.23 -45.57
CA LYS A 315 -28.66 -8.24 -46.57
C LYS A 315 -28.70 -6.80 -46.04
N ALA A 316 -29.10 -6.59 -44.78
CA ALA A 316 -29.16 -5.23 -44.22
C ALA A 316 -27.77 -4.60 -44.14
N VAL A 317 -26.76 -5.40 -43.78
CA VAL A 317 -25.37 -4.96 -43.77
C VAL A 317 -24.82 -4.81 -45.19
N LEU A 318 -25.19 -5.71 -46.12
CA LEU A 318 -24.84 -5.56 -47.54
C LEU A 318 -25.33 -4.24 -48.11
N PHE A 319 -26.60 -3.89 -47.85
CA PHE A 319 -27.21 -2.68 -48.40
C PHE A 319 -26.67 -1.41 -47.74
N ARG A 320 -26.30 -1.49 -46.46
CA ARG A 320 -25.58 -0.40 -45.79
C ARG A 320 -24.20 -0.14 -46.40
N LEU A 321 -23.50 -1.20 -46.81
CA LEU A 321 -22.16 -1.10 -47.38
C LEU A 321 -22.17 -0.81 -48.89
N ASN A 322 -23.11 -1.40 -49.61
CA ASN A 322 -23.28 -1.23 -51.05
C ASN A 322 -24.78 -1.01 -51.39
N PRO A 323 -25.20 0.25 -51.57
CA PRO A 323 -26.58 0.58 -51.94
C PRO A 323 -27.01 -0.05 -53.28
N TYR A 324 -26.10 -0.18 -54.25
CA TYR A 324 -26.38 -0.77 -55.56
C TYR A 324 -26.66 -2.28 -55.51
N ALA A 325 -26.17 -2.99 -54.49
CA ALA A 325 -26.44 -4.41 -54.32
C ALA A 325 -27.94 -4.74 -54.22
N LYS A 326 -28.76 -3.79 -53.72
CA LYS A 326 -30.22 -3.92 -53.68
C LYS A 326 -30.82 -3.92 -55.10
N THR A 327 -30.32 -3.03 -55.96
CA THR A 327 -30.79 -2.89 -57.36
C THR A 327 -30.36 -4.07 -58.22
N LEU A 328 -29.08 -4.47 -58.16
CA LEU A 328 -28.54 -5.60 -58.92
C LEU A 328 -29.26 -6.91 -58.56
N ARG A 329 -29.52 -7.15 -57.27
CA ARG A 329 -30.23 -8.36 -56.84
C ARG A 329 -31.70 -8.36 -57.27
N ARG A 330 -32.35 -7.19 -57.33
CA ARG A 330 -33.71 -7.06 -57.88
C ARG A 330 -33.72 -7.35 -59.39
N GLN A 331 -32.76 -6.82 -60.14
CA GLN A 331 -32.60 -7.11 -61.57
C GLN A 331 -32.34 -8.61 -61.81
N GLU A 332 -31.51 -9.24 -60.98
CA GLU A 332 -31.22 -10.68 -61.04
C GLU A 332 -32.48 -11.53 -60.79
N LEU A 333 -33.29 -11.18 -59.78
CA LEU A 333 -34.56 -11.86 -59.50
C LEU A 333 -35.54 -11.73 -60.66
N LEU A 334 -35.72 -10.52 -61.19
CA LEU A 334 -36.57 -10.27 -62.37
C LEU A 334 -36.06 -11.06 -63.60
N ARG A 335 -34.74 -11.16 -63.79
CA ARG A 335 -34.13 -11.96 -64.85
C ARG A 335 -34.43 -13.45 -64.67
N GLN A 336 -34.37 -13.96 -63.44
CA GLN A 336 -34.67 -15.36 -63.14
C GLN A 336 -36.16 -15.69 -63.30
N GLU A 337 -37.06 -14.79 -62.90
CA GLU A 337 -38.50 -14.92 -63.13
C GLU A 337 -38.81 -14.97 -64.63
N ARG A 338 -38.20 -14.08 -65.42
CA ARG A 338 -38.33 -14.10 -66.90
C ARG A 338 -37.83 -15.41 -67.51
N LYS A 339 -36.74 -15.98 -67.01
CA LYS A 339 -36.22 -17.30 -67.45
C LYS A 339 -37.17 -18.43 -67.07
N LYS A 340 -37.70 -18.45 -65.84
CA LYS A 340 -38.67 -19.46 -65.37
C LYS A 340 -39.98 -19.40 -66.16
N ALA A 341 -40.41 -18.21 -66.54
CA ALA A 341 -41.59 -17.99 -67.37
C ALA A 341 -41.38 -18.36 -68.87
N GLY A 342 -40.26 -19.00 -69.24
CA GLY A 342 -40.01 -19.48 -70.60
C GLY A 342 -39.72 -18.39 -71.64
N LYS A 343 -39.73 -17.10 -71.27
CA LYS A 343 -39.54 -15.95 -72.17
C LYS A 343 -38.05 -15.63 -72.45
N GLY A 344 -37.17 -16.63 -72.36
CA GLY A 344 -35.75 -16.51 -72.66
C GLY A 344 -35.40 -17.32 -73.89
N GLY A 345 -35.68 -16.77 -75.09
CA GLY A 345 -35.41 -17.45 -76.35
C GLY A 345 -33.94 -17.90 -76.47
N LYS A 346 -33.73 -19.21 -76.62
CA LYS A 346 -32.46 -19.73 -77.15
C LYS A 346 -32.50 -19.55 -78.66
N LYS A 347 -31.60 -18.74 -79.22
CA LYS A 347 -31.26 -18.86 -80.65
C LYS A 347 -30.64 -20.25 -80.85
N ALA A 348 -31.24 -21.07 -81.71
CA ALA A 348 -30.68 -22.36 -82.09
C ALA A 348 -29.33 -22.11 -82.79
N ALA A 349 -28.28 -22.79 -82.34
CA ALA A 349 -26.97 -22.73 -82.99
C ALA A 349 -27.00 -23.60 -84.25
N SER A 350 -26.83 -23.00 -85.42
CA SER A 350 -26.61 -23.72 -86.68
C SER A 350 -25.20 -24.32 -86.68
N THR A 351 -25.07 -25.62 -86.44
CA THR A 351 -23.81 -26.35 -86.61
C THR A 351 -23.57 -26.60 -88.10
N GLY A 352 -23.10 -25.60 -88.82
CA GLY A 352 -22.69 -25.74 -90.22
C GLY A 352 -21.33 -26.44 -90.32
N ARG A 353 -21.29 -27.59 -91.00
CA ARG A 353 -20.21 -28.28 -91.78
C ARG A 353 -18.72 -28.23 -91.36
N ALA A 354 -18.31 -27.50 -90.33
CA ALA A 354 -16.92 -27.32 -89.94
C ALA A 354 -16.36 -28.49 -89.10
N GLY A 355 -17.22 -29.33 -88.51
CA GLY A 355 -16.79 -30.50 -87.72
C GLY A 355 -16.41 -31.71 -88.56
N GLU A 356 -17.13 -31.98 -89.66
CA GLU A 356 -16.87 -33.16 -90.51
C GLU A 356 -15.57 -33.01 -91.32
N ALA A 357 -15.30 -31.81 -91.86
CA ALA A 357 -14.07 -31.52 -92.59
C ALA A 357 -12.81 -31.61 -91.69
N PHE A 358 -12.95 -31.28 -90.40
CA PHE A 358 -11.88 -31.41 -89.41
C PHE A 358 -11.59 -32.88 -89.06
N LEU A 359 -12.63 -33.73 -88.99
CA LEU A 359 -12.48 -35.16 -88.71
C LEU A 359 -11.93 -35.95 -89.91
N ALA A 360 -12.26 -35.56 -91.15
CA ALA A 360 -11.76 -36.23 -92.36
C ALA A 360 -10.25 -36.05 -92.56
N ASN A 361 -9.68 -34.89 -92.22
CA ASN A 361 -8.24 -34.63 -92.34
C ASN A 361 -7.39 -35.33 -91.28
N HIS A 362 -7.98 -35.85 -90.20
CA HIS A 362 -7.24 -36.45 -89.09
C HIS A 362 -7.13 -37.98 -89.16
N LEU A 363 -7.90 -38.63 -90.04
CA LEU A 363 -7.96 -40.08 -90.20
C LEU A 363 -7.21 -40.61 -91.45
N ALA A 364 -6.55 -39.73 -92.20
CA ALA A 364 -5.68 -40.08 -93.32
C ALA A 364 -4.22 -39.70 -92.99
N ALA A 365 -3.60 -40.44 -92.05
CA ALA A 365 -2.16 -40.46 -91.82
C ALA A 365 -1.74 -41.83 -91.29
#